data_AF-A0A6J8ECH6-F1
#
_entry.id   AF-A0A6J8ECH6-F1
#
_cell.length_a   1.000
_cell.length_b   1.000
_cell.length_c   1.000
_cell.angle_alpha   90.00
_cell.angle_beta   90.00
_cell.angle_gamma   90.00
#
_symmetry.space_group_name_H-M   'P 1'
#
loop_
_entity.id
_entity.type
_entity.pdbx_description
1 polymer ?
#
loop_
_entity_poly.entity_id
_entity_poly.type
_entity_poly.pdbx_seq_one_letter_code
_entity_poly.pdbx_strand_id
1 'polypeptide(L)'
;MEVVGNCTGSSNFAIRCKYSNSSHKHGFSPLVHLSNNIVIRNLTGDVQDNMSTFHIDNCSREDVGTYVCSGWSNVFGRVIKANKTSSITYEDSPVINTTSILKLSTTITVFSAKFYTISGTMSSYWCKDKERINTTTNYVVVTEECIIDLIVYGKAITHPGYISNLTIKDNTPGQYTLVLQNMYGETRVPFNIAHDASASFTRHLPRTAIYYAAPPVNNPAHTYSTTEPHYVEAEVDVTVGTVHQYEEINDTDKDVHIYETSHQYIELN
;
A
#
# COMPACT_ATOMS: atom_id res chain seq x y z
N MET A 1 25.47 13.54 -8.85
CA MET A 1 24.68 12.61 -8.03
C MET A 1 24.93 11.25 -8.60
N GLU A 2 25.28 10.31 -7.74
CA GLU A 2 25.61 8.94 -8.05
C GLU A 2 24.82 8.05 -7.10
N VAL A 3 24.20 7.00 -7.61
CA VAL A 3 23.57 5.96 -6.79
C VAL A 3 24.55 4.80 -6.73
N VAL A 4 24.89 4.38 -5.51
CA VAL A 4 25.86 3.32 -5.25
C VAL A 4 25.09 2.13 -4.66
N GLY A 5 24.96 1.07 -5.46
CA GLY A 5 24.19 -0.13 -5.13
C GLY A 5 22.89 -0.24 -5.93
N ASN A 6 22.23 -1.40 -5.81
CA ASN A 6 20.92 -1.67 -6.38
C ASN A 6 19.92 -1.89 -5.25
N CYS A 7 18.70 -1.36 -5.40
CA CYS A 7 17.62 -1.66 -4.48
C CYS A 7 16.96 -2.98 -4.91
N THR A 8 17.45 -4.09 -4.34
CA THR A 8 16.84 -5.42 -4.44
C THR A 8 16.65 -5.97 -3.03
N GLY A 9 15.49 -6.57 -2.73
CA GLY A 9 14.98 -6.77 -1.35
C GLY A 9 16.00 -6.94 -0.21
N SER A 10 15.86 -6.08 0.81
CA SER A 10 16.72 -6.01 2.01
C SER A 10 18.19 -5.62 1.78
N SER A 11 18.55 -5.15 0.58
CA SER A 11 19.87 -4.55 0.34
C SER A 11 19.97 -3.14 0.92
N ASN A 12 21.18 -2.74 1.30
CA ASN A 12 21.48 -1.36 1.66
C ASN A 12 22.06 -0.66 0.43
N PHE A 13 21.66 0.58 0.20
CA PHE A 13 22.27 1.39 -0.85
C PHE A 13 22.54 2.80 -0.35
N ALA A 14 23.44 3.50 -1.06
CA ALA A 14 23.81 4.86 -0.75
C ALA A 14 23.61 5.76 -1.94
N ILE A 15 23.10 6.95 -1.69
CA ILE A 15 23.03 8.03 -2.66
C ILE A 15 24.12 9.03 -2.32
N ARG A 16 25.00 9.33 -3.28
CA ARG A 16 26.09 10.29 -3.12
C ARG A 16 25.84 11.54 -3.92
N CYS A 17 25.91 12.66 -3.24
CA CYS A 17 25.85 13.99 -3.81
C CYS A 17 27.20 14.65 -3.70
N LYS A 18 27.84 14.94 -4.83
CA LYS A 18 29.18 15.52 -4.87
C LYS A 18 29.19 16.86 -5.59
N TYR A 19 29.85 17.84 -4.99
CA TYR A 19 30.26 19.07 -5.65
C TYR A 19 31.59 18.87 -6.39
N SER A 20 31.61 19.19 -7.67
CA SER A 20 32.82 19.08 -8.49
C SER A 20 33.89 20.12 -8.14
N ASN A 21 33.52 21.24 -7.51
CA ASN A 21 34.45 22.30 -7.15
C ASN A 21 34.43 22.59 -5.64
N SER A 22 35.53 22.25 -4.96
CA SER A 22 35.69 22.38 -3.50
C SER A 22 36.29 23.71 -3.05
N SER A 23 36.68 24.61 -3.97
CA SER A 23 37.38 25.86 -3.63
C SER A 23 36.49 26.93 -2.97
N HIS A 24 35.19 26.69 -2.84
CA HIS A 24 34.22 27.64 -2.31
C HIS A 24 33.45 27.03 -1.13
N LYS A 25 33.00 27.87 -0.20
CA LYS A 25 32.07 27.45 0.85
C LYS A 25 30.79 26.94 0.20
N HIS A 26 30.42 25.72 0.53
CA HIS A 26 29.26 25.05 -0.03
C HIS A 26 28.51 24.30 1.08
N GLY A 27 27.30 23.88 0.75
CA GLY A 27 26.49 23.07 1.64
C GLY A 27 25.47 22.26 0.86
N PHE A 28 25.00 21.20 1.50
CA PHE A 28 23.95 20.33 0.97
C PHE A 28 22.67 20.58 1.76
N SER A 29 21.55 20.58 1.05
CA SER A 29 20.24 20.41 1.66
C SER A 29 20.00 18.92 1.95
N PRO A 30 19.03 18.58 2.81
CA PRO A 30 18.53 17.21 2.91
C PRO A 30 18.16 16.67 1.52
N LEU A 31 18.41 15.38 1.31
CA LEU A 31 17.99 14.69 0.10
C LEU A 31 16.48 14.51 0.15
N VAL A 32 15.78 15.00 -0.87
CA VAL A 32 14.32 14.93 -0.92
C VAL A 32 13.93 13.67 -1.67
N HIS A 33 13.14 12.80 -1.05
CA HIS A 33 12.56 11.63 -1.69
C HIS A 33 11.14 11.93 -2.16
N LEU A 34 10.90 11.74 -3.45
CA LEU A 34 9.63 11.98 -4.12
C LEU A 34 9.03 10.68 -4.63
N SER A 35 7.73 10.48 -4.39
CA SER A 35 6.92 9.47 -5.09
C SER A 35 5.78 10.19 -5.80
N ASN A 36 5.63 9.98 -7.11
CA ASN A 36 4.67 10.68 -7.97
C ASN A 36 4.65 12.22 -7.77
N ASN A 37 5.86 12.80 -7.70
CA ASN A 37 6.12 14.23 -7.45
C ASN A 37 5.67 14.75 -6.06
N ILE A 38 5.27 13.88 -5.14
CA ILE A 38 4.94 14.21 -3.75
C ILE A 38 6.17 13.93 -2.88
N VAL A 39 6.55 14.89 -2.04
CA VAL A 39 7.61 14.68 -1.03
C VAL A 39 7.12 13.69 0.02
N ILE A 40 7.74 12.51 0.04
CA ILE A 40 7.39 11.44 0.98
C ILE A 40 8.30 11.42 2.20
N ARG A 41 9.57 11.81 2.06
CA ARG A 41 10.49 12.03 3.19
C ARG A 41 11.69 12.88 2.80
N ASN A 42 12.38 13.42 3.81
CA ASN A 42 13.69 14.05 3.66
C ASN A 42 14.73 13.20 4.39
N LEU A 43 15.87 12.97 3.76
CA LEU A 43 16.97 12.20 4.32
C LEU A 43 18.11 13.13 4.69
N THR A 44 18.63 12.98 5.89
CA THR A 44 19.87 13.61 6.33
C THR A 44 21.04 12.74 5.89
N GLY A 45 22.07 13.37 5.33
CA GLY A 45 23.25 12.68 4.85
C GLY A 45 24.47 13.05 5.69
N ASP A 46 25.44 12.14 5.71
CA ASP A 46 26.75 12.38 6.28
C ASP A 46 27.55 13.25 5.31
N VAL A 47 27.86 14.47 5.74
CA VAL A 47 28.61 15.43 4.95
C VAL A 47 30.09 15.29 5.24
N GLN A 48 30.86 14.93 4.22
CA GLN A 48 32.32 14.89 4.27
C GLN A 48 32.87 15.67 3.08
N ASP A 49 33.61 16.74 3.39
CA ASP A 49 34.18 17.67 2.41
C ASP A 49 33.13 18.15 1.39
N ASN A 50 33.35 17.84 0.11
CA ASN A 50 32.50 18.19 -1.01
C ASN A 50 31.45 17.14 -1.37
N MET A 51 31.15 16.23 -0.45
CA MET A 51 30.21 15.14 -0.68
C MET A 51 29.25 14.98 0.50
N SER A 52 27.99 14.71 0.19
CA SER A 52 27.01 14.23 1.16
C SER A 52 26.56 12.83 0.76
N THR A 53 26.62 11.89 1.70
CA THR A 53 26.21 10.49 1.51
C THR A 53 24.94 10.21 2.29
N PHE A 54 23.92 9.71 1.62
CA PHE A 54 22.63 9.37 2.21
C PHE A 54 22.48 7.86 2.20
N HIS A 55 22.34 7.26 3.38
CA HIS A 55 22.18 5.82 3.55
C HIS A 55 20.70 5.44 3.61
N ILE A 56 20.35 4.39 2.87
CA ILE A 56 19.03 3.77 2.93
C ILE A 56 19.26 2.30 3.22
N ASP A 57 18.92 1.92 4.45
CA ASP A 57 19.06 0.56 4.95
C ASP A 57 17.78 -0.23 4.69
N ASN A 58 17.93 -1.54 4.45
CA ASN A 58 16.83 -2.47 4.20
C ASN A 58 15.87 -1.96 3.11
N CYS A 59 16.40 -1.75 1.91
CA CYS A 59 15.63 -1.19 0.81
C CYS A 59 14.35 -1.98 0.56
N SER A 60 13.27 -1.22 0.41
CA SER A 60 11.93 -1.71 0.22
C SER A 60 11.26 -1.04 -0.98
N ARG A 61 10.10 -1.57 -1.36
CA ARG A 61 9.15 -0.96 -2.29
C ARG A 61 8.87 0.53 -2.05
N GLU A 62 8.92 0.98 -0.80
CA GLU A 62 8.60 2.35 -0.39
C GLU A 62 9.72 3.32 -0.74
N ASP A 63 10.94 2.81 -0.92
CA ASP A 63 12.13 3.56 -1.31
C ASP A 63 12.20 3.86 -2.81
N VAL A 64 11.23 3.35 -3.58
CA VAL A 64 11.10 3.64 -5.02
C VAL A 64 10.62 5.06 -5.22
N GLY A 65 11.31 5.77 -6.11
CA GLY A 65 10.92 7.11 -6.44
C GLY A 65 12.06 7.92 -7.03
N THR A 66 11.85 9.22 -7.04
CA THR A 66 12.84 10.20 -7.49
C THR A 66 13.47 10.88 -6.29
N TYR A 67 14.78 10.86 -6.25
CA TYR A 67 15.57 11.52 -5.22
C TYR A 67 16.13 12.81 -5.80
N VAL A 68 15.91 13.91 -5.09
CA VAL A 68 16.40 15.24 -5.46
C VAL A 68 17.46 15.67 -4.48
N CYS A 69 18.66 15.82 -5.02
CA CYS A 69 19.77 16.36 -4.28
C CYS A 69 19.95 17.84 -4.61
N SER A 70 19.88 18.67 -3.58
CA SER A 70 20.01 20.11 -3.71
C SER A 70 21.19 20.59 -2.89
N GLY A 71 21.89 21.59 -3.39
CA GLY A 71 22.84 22.30 -2.55
C GLY A 71 23.14 23.69 -3.08
N TRP A 72 24.09 24.34 -2.42
CA TRP A 72 24.50 25.68 -2.74
C TRP A 72 26.01 25.87 -2.63
N SER A 73 26.52 26.87 -3.35
CA SER A 73 27.90 27.32 -3.26
C SER A 73 27.94 28.85 -3.23
N ASN A 74 28.84 29.41 -2.41
CA ASN A 74 29.09 30.84 -2.37
C ASN A 74 30.35 31.18 -3.19
N VAL A 75 30.13 31.74 -4.37
CA VAL A 75 31.17 32.12 -5.32
C VAL A 75 31.25 33.65 -5.35
N PHE A 76 32.34 34.21 -4.82
CA PHE A 76 32.56 35.67 -4.75
C PHE A 76 31.41 36.46 -4.12
N GLY A 77 30.80 35.94 -3.04
CA GLY A 77 29.68 36.58 -2.35
C GLY A 77 28.30 36.29 -2.98
N ARG A 78 28.24 35.53 -4.08
CA ARG A 78 26.98 35.14 -4.72
C ARG A 78 26.64 33.69 -4.41
N VAL A 79 25.42 33.46 -3.92
CA VAL A 79 24.90 32.11 -3.66
C VAL A 79 24.34 31.52 -4.95
N ILE A 80 24.94 30.42 -5.41
CA ILE A 80 24.46 29.62 -6.55
C ILE A 80 23.81 28.37 -5.98
N LYS A 81 22.60 28.03 -6.44
CA LYS A 81 21.89 26.80 -6.07
C LYS A 81 21.83 25.86 -7.26
N ALA A 82 21.97 24.56 -7.01
CA ALA A 82 21.85 23.54 -8.04
C ALA A 82 21.13 22.32 -7.49
N ASN A 83 20.31 21.71 -8.35
CA ASN A 83 19.59 20.49 -8.04
C ASN A 83 19.97 19.40 -9.06
N LYS A 84 20.10 18.16 -8.59
CA LYS A 84 20.28 16.99 -9.44
C LYS A 84 19.30 15.91 -8.99
N THR A 85 18.69 15.24 -9.94
CA THR A 85 17.74 14.16 -9.69
C THR A 85 18.32 12.81 -10.11
N SER A 86 17.89 11.76 -9.43
CA SER A 86 18.07 10.37 -9.83
C SER A 86 16.84 9.57 -9.42
N SER A 87 16.43 8.61 -10.22
CA SER A 87 15.32 7.72 -9.89
C SER A 87 15.86 6.35 -9.48
N ILE A 88 15.18 5.71 -8.54
CA ILE A 88 15.48 4.37 -8.06
C ILE A 88 14.27 3.50 -8.35
N THR A 89 14.52 2.34 -8.94
CA THR A 89 13.53 1.31 -9.24
C THR A 89 13.71 0.14 -8.28
N TYR A 90 12.64 -0.60 -8.04
CA TYR A 90 12.66 -1.83 -7.26
C TYR A 90 12.08 -2.96 -8.09
N GLU A 91 12.80 -4.07 -8.13
CA GLU A 91 12.44 -5.27 -8.87
C GLU A 91 11.69 -6.21 -7.92
N ASP A 92 10.37 -6.34 -8.11
CA ASP A 92 9.54 -7.15 -7.24
C ASP A 92 8.32 -7.72 -7.98
N SER A 93 7.74 -8.76 -7.39
CA SER A 93 6.49 -9.37 -7.85
C SER A 93 5.31 -8.39 -7.70
N PRO A 94 4.22 -8.59 -8.45
CA PRO A 94 3.03 -7.74 -8.33
C PRO A 94 2.41 -7.79 -6.93
N VAL A 95 1.72 -6.71 -6.56
CA VAL A 95 1.32 -6.46 -5.17
C VAL A 95 -0.18 -6.35 -5.07
N ILE A 96 -0.74 -7.06 -4.10
CA ILE A 96 -2.14 -6.95 -3.71
C ILE A 96 -2.31 -5.82 -2.72
N ASN A 97 -3.16 -4.86 -3.08
CA ASN A 97 -3.49 -3.77 -2.19
C ASN A 97 -4.69 -4.12 -1.31
N THR A 98 -5.77 -4.57 -1.93
CA THR A 98 -7.00 -4.94 -1.23
C THR A 98 -7.71 -6.08 -1.93
N THR A 99 -8.43 -6.87 -1.15
CA THR A 99 -9.27 -7.98 -1.61
C THR A 99 -10.64 -7.85 -0.99
N SER A 100 -11.69 -8.15 -1.74
CA SER A 100 -13.04 -8.19 -1.23
C SER A 100 -13.86 -9.30 -1.87
N ILE A 101 -14.85 -9.76 -1.11
CA ILE A 101 -15.87 -10.71 -1.56
C ILE A 101 -17.21 -9.99 -1.44
N LEU A 102 -17.88 -9.80 -2.56
CA LEU A 102 -19.21 -9.23 -2.63
C LEU A 102 -20.20 -10.32 -3.06
N LYS A 103 -21.10 -10.71 -2.16
CA LYS A 103 -22.20 -11.62 -2.49
C LYS A 103 -23.41 -10.79 -2.88
N LEU A 104 -23.79 -10.83 -4.16
CA LEU A 104 -24.91 -10.06 -4.70
C LEU A 104 -26.24 -10.81 -4.56
N SER A 105 -26.21 -12.14 -4.55
CA SER A 105 -27.40 -12.97 -4.34
C SER A 105 -27.03 -14.40 -3.89
N THR A 106 -28.02 -15.26 -3.74
CA THR A 106 -27.83 -16.71 -3.53
C THR A 106 -27.19 -17.41 -4.73
N THR A 107 -27.18 -16.78 -5.90
CA THR A 107 -26.66 -17.34 -7.16
C THR A 107 -25.48 -16.58 -7.74
N ILE A 108 -25.16 -15.38 -7.24
CA ILE A 108 -24.08 -14.56 -7.79
C ILE A 108 -23.13 -14.12 -6.68
N THR A 109 -21.85 -14.44 -6.88
CA THR A 109 -20.72 -13.98 -6.06
C THR A 109 -19.72 -13.26 -6.94
N VAL A 110 -19.20 -12.14 -6.45
CA VAL A 110 -18.15 -11.35 -7.10
C VAL A 110 -16.94 -11.31 -6.18
N PHE A 111 -15.82 -11.80 -6.68
CA PHE A 111 -14.51 -11.56 -6.06
C PHE A 111 -13.86 -10.37 -6.72
N SER A 112 -13.26 -9.51 -5.91
CA SER A 112 -12.59 -8.31 -6.38
C SER A 112 -11.24 -8.17 -5.71
N ALA A 113 -10.22 -7.78 -6.47
CA ALA A 113 -8.92 -7.43 -5.93
C ALA A 113 -8.35 -6.22 -6.66
N LYS A 114 -7.81 -5.27 -5.89
CA LYS A 114 -6.99 -4.18 -6.41
C LYS A 114 -5.52 -4.51 -6.25
N PHE A 115 -4.75 -4.28 -7.30
CA PHE A 115 -3.33 -4.64 -7.33
C PHE A 115 -2.54 -3.73 -8.26
N TYR A 116 -1.23 -3.68 -8.06
CA TYR A 116 -0.32 -2.88 -8.87
C TYR A 116 1.04 -3.56 -8.96
N THR A 117 1.84 -3.10 -9.92
CA THR A 117 3.25 -3.45 -10.03
C THR A 117 4.07 -2.17 -9.99
N ILE A 118 5.24 -2.24 -9.34
CA ILE A 118 6.19 -1.12 -9.29
C ILE A 118 7.10 -1.15 -10.52
N SER A 119 7.37 -2.35 -11.03
CA SER A 119 8.26 -2.55 -12.18
C SER A 119 7.76 -3.66 -13.10
N GLY A 120 8.13 -3.53 -14.37
CA GLY A 120 7.80 -4.48 -15.42
C GLY A 120 6.32 -4.48 -15.84
N THR A 121 6.06 -5.13 -16.97
CA THR A 121 4.70 -5.41 -17.42
C THR A 121 4.11 -6.53 -16.58
N MET A 122 2.85 -6.38 -16.19
CA MET A 122 2.11 -7.36 -15.41
C MET A 122 1.03 -8.02 -16.26
N SER A 123 0.81 -9.31 -16.01
CA SER A 123 -0.35 -10.07 -16.47
C SER A 123 -1.17 -10.54 -15.28
N SER A 124 -2.47 -10.70 -15.48
CA SER A 124 -3.38 -11.23 -14.46
C SER A 124 -4.36 -12.22 -15.08
N TYR A 125 -4.72 -13.24 -14.32
CA TYR A 125 -5.75 -14.22 -14.68
C TYR A 125 -6.31 -14.90 -13.44
N TRP A 126 -7.52 -15.46 -13.58
CA TRP A 126 -8.16 -16.21 -12.51
C TRP A 126 -8.05 -17.72 -12.76
N CYS A 127 -7.99 -18.48 -11.67
CA CYS A 127 -8.07 -19.93 -11.66
C CYS A 127 -9.21 -20.41 -10.76
N LYS A 128 -9.82 -21.54 -11.11
CA LYS A 128 -10.65 -22.36 -10.21
C LYS A 128 -9.94 -23.71 -10.04
N ASP A 129 -9.67 -24.11 -8.81
CA ASP A 129 -9.05 -25.39 -8.47
C ASP A 129 -7.77 -25.67 -9.31
N LYS A 130 -6.96 -24.61 -9.50
CA LYS A 130 -5.71 -24.54 -10.30
C LYS A 130 -5.89 -24.50 -11.83
N GLU A 131 -7.10 -24.66 -12.35
CA GLU A 131 -7.38 -24.50 -13.78
C GLU A 131 -7.70 -23.07 -14.12
N ARG A 132 -7.13 -22.55 -15.22
CA ARG A 132 -7.37 -21.17 -15.66
C ARG A 132 -8.83 -21.00 -16.08
N ILE A 133 -9.48 -19.99 -15.53
CA ILE A 133 -10.83 -19.59 -15.91
C ILE A 133 -10.76 -18.78 -17.20
N ASN A 134 -11.54 -19.20 -18.19
CA ASN A 134 -11.87 -18.39 -19.35
C ASN A 134 -13.24 -17.75 -19.12
N THR A 135 -13.45 -16.56 -19.68
CA THR A 135 -14.76 -15.90 -19.66
C THR A 135 -15.78 -16.77 -20.38
N THR A 136 -16.87 -17.11 -19.70
CA THR A 136 -17.95 -17.99 -20.16
C THR A 136 -19.29 -17.43 -19.68
N THR A 137 -20.39 -18.16 -19.89
CA THR A 137 -21.69 -17.81 -19.30
C THR A 137 -21.67 -17.81 -17.78
N ASN A 138 -20.84 -18.66 -17.16
CA ASN A 138 -20.83 -18.90 -15.71
C ASN A 138 -19.74 -18.11 -14.98
N TYR A 139 -18.70 -17.69 -15.71
CA TYR A 139 -17.62 -16.87 -15.17
C TYR A 139 -17.43 -15.63 -16.03
N VAL A 140 -17.53 -14.45 -15.42
CA VAL A 140 -17.21 -13.18 -16.09
C VAL A 140 -15.99 -12.58 -15.41
N VAL A 141 -14.89 -12.47 -16.15
CA VAL A 141 -13.65 -11.83 -15.70
C VAL A 141 -13.54 -10.46 -16.34
N VAL A 142 -13.41 -9.42 -15.53
CA VAL A 142 -13.16 -8.05 -15.96
C VAL A 142 -11.94 -7.53 -15.24
N THR A 143 -10.99 -6.96 -15.97
CA THR A 143 -9.81 -6.31 -15.38
C THR A 143 -9.66 -4.94 -16.01
N GLU A 144 -9.61 -3.91 -15.19
CA GLU A 144 -9.62 -2.50 -15.61
C GLU A 144 -8.56 -1.72 -14.83
N GLU A 145 -8.09 -0.63 -15.43
CA GLU A 145 -7.19 0.30 -14.76
C GLU A 145 -7.93 1.05 -13.64
N CYS A 146 -7.24 1.29 -12.53
CA CYS A 146 -7.76 2.13 -11.46
C CYS A 146 -6.65 2.88 -10.74
N ILE A 147 -7.03 3.82 -9.88
CA ILE A 147 -6.12 4.48 -8.96
C ILE A 147 -6.15 3.76 -7.61
N ILE A 148 -4.97 3.51 -7.07
CA ILE A 148 -4.75 2.86 -5.78
C ILE A 148 -4.17 3.89 -4.81
N ASP A 149 -4.84 4.07 -3.69
CA ASP A 149 -4.34 4.89 -2.58
C ASP A 149 -3.37 4.06 -1.73
N LEU A 150 -2.19 4.61 -1.50
CA LEU A 150 -1.12 4.00 -0.72
C LEU A 150 -0.67 4.96 0.38
N ILE A 151 -0.19 4.41 1.49
CA ILE A 151 0.53 5.17 2.51
C ILE A 151 2.00 4.76 2.43
N VAL A 152 2.87 5.71 2.10
CA VAL A 152 4.33 5.50 1.98
C VAL A 152 5.03 6.48 2.91
N TYR A 153 5.81 5.99 3.87
CA TYR A 153 6.40 6.81 4.94
C TYR A 153 5.40 7.78 5.61
N GLY A 154 4.17 7.32 5.85
CA GLY A 154 3.12 8.13 6.48
C GLY A 154 2.52 9.21 5.57
N LYS A 155 2.82 9.22 4.28
CA LYS A 155 2.23 10.11 3.28
C LYS A 155 1.28 9.35 2.37
N ALA A 156 0.07 9.88 2.21
CA ALA A 156 -0.86 9.38 1.21
C ALA A 156 -0.38 9.74 -0.19
N ILE A 157 -0.26 8.73 -1.05
CA ILE A 157 0.06 8.87 -2.47
C ILE A 157 -0.94 8.05 -3.29
N THR A 158 -1.14 8.46 -4.54
CA THR A 158 -1.91 7.69 -5.52
C THR A 158 -0.97 6.94 -6.44
N HIS A 159 -1.32 5.72 -6.83
CA HIS A 159 -0.54 4.89 -7.74
C HIS A 159 -1.44 4.28 -8.82
N PRO A 160 -1.03 4.26 -10.10
CA PRO A 160 -1.77 3.55 -11.13
C PRO A 160 -1.74 2.05 -10.85
N GLY A 161 -2.88 1.39 -10.98
CA GLY A 161 -3.01 -0.04 -10.76
C GLY A 161 -4.19 -0.60 -11.53
N TYR A 162 -4.63 -1.76 -11.09
CA TYR A 162 -5.71 -2.50 -11.72
C TYR A 162 -6.65 -3.04 -10.67
N ILE A 163 -7.92 -3.17 -11.06
CA ILE A 163 -8.91 -3.94 -10.34
C ILE A 163 -9.32 -5.11 -11.21
N SER A 164 -9.29 -6.33 -10.66
CA SER A 164 -9.81 -7.51 -11.33
C SER A 164 -11.01 -8.04 -10.57
N ASN A 165 -12.10 -8.22 -11.29
CA ASN A 165 -13.36 -8.74 -10.78
C ASN A 165 -13.65 -10.08 -11.46
N LEU A 166 -13.91 -11.10 -10.65
CA LEU A 166 -14.45 -12.38 -11.09
C LEU A 166 -15.89 -12.51 -10.59
N THR A 167 -16.84 -12.48 -11.52
CA THR A 167 -18.24 -12.79 -11.26
C THR A 167 -18.50 -14.26 -11.52
N ILE A 168 -19.02 -14.96 -10.53
CA ILE A 168 -19.35 -16.38 -10.57
C ILE A 168 -20.87 -16.49 -10.51
N LYS A 169 -21.45 -17.13 -11.54
CA LYS A 169 -22.87 -17.51 -11.54
C LYS A 169 -23.02 -18.91 -10.93
N ASP A 170 -24.19 -19.12 -10.34
CA ASP A 170 -24.61 -20.34 -9.63
C ASP A 170 -23.81 -20.66 -8.36
N ASN A 171 -22.96 -19.73 -7.89
CA ASN A 171 -22.16 -19.85 -6.66
C ASN A 171 -21.48 -21.20 -6.51
N THR A 172 -20.93 -21.75 -7.59
CA THR A 172 -20.32 -23.08 -7.55
C THR A 172 -19.18 -23.11 -6.51
N PRO A 173 -19.23 -24.03 -5.53
CA PRO A 173 -18.17 -24.15 -4.54
C PRO A 173 -16.81 -24.43 -5.20
N GLY A 174 -15.74 -24.06 -4.50
CA GLY A 174 -14.37 -24.29 -4.94
C GLY A 174 -13.41 -23.20 -4.48
N GLN A 175 -12.13 -23.44 -4.77
CA GLN A 175 -11.07 -22.46 -4.54
C GLN A 175 -10.82 -21.66 -5.81
N TYR A 176 -11.01 -20.36 -5.71
CA TYR A 176 -10.73 -19.41 -6.77
C TYR A 176 -9.43 -18.69 -6.44
N THR A 177 -8.57 -18.47 -7.43
CA THR A 177 -7.28 -17.81 -7.20
C THR A 177 -7.05 -16.76 -8.26
N LEU A 178 -6.84 -15.51 -7.84
CA LEU A 178 -6.26 -14.50 -8.73
C LEU A 178 -4.76 -14.72 -8.77
N VAL A 179 -4.21 -14.87 -9.97
CA VAL A 179 -2.76 -15.00 -10.22
C VAL A 179 -2.29 -13.74 -10.92
N LEU A 180 -1.28 -13.10 -10.34
CA LEU A 180 -0.59 -11.94 -10.89
C LEU A 180 0.85 -12.32 -11.20
N GLN A 181 1.34 -11.97 -12.38
CA GLN A 181 2.68 -12.33 -12.79
C GLN A 181 3.36 -11.20 -13.55
N ASN A 182 4.62 -10.94 -13.22
CA ASN A 182 5.54 -10.12 -14.01
C ASN A 182 6.86 -10.88 -14.22
N MET A 183 7.88 -10.23 -14.76
CA MET A 183 9.19 -10.84 -14.99
C MET A 183 9.99 -11.16 -13.70
N TYR A 184 9.59 -10.61 -12.56
CA TYR A 184 10.28 -10.75 -11.27
C TYR A 184 9.64 -11.80 -10.37
N GLY A 185 8.37 -12.16 -10.62
CA GLY A 185 7.72 -13.28 -9.95
C GLY A 185 6.21 -13.27 -10.06
N GLU A 186 5.59 -14.00 -9.13
CA GLU A 186 4.17 -14.31 -9.14
C GLU A 186 3.55 -14.14 -7.75
N THR A 187 2.37 -13.54 -7.70
CA THR A 187 1.56 -13.37 -6.49
C THR A 187 0.21 -14.04 -6.69
N ARG A 188 -0.21 -14.84 -5.70
CA ARG A 188 -1.47 -15.59 -5.72
C ARG A 188 -2.38 -15.18 -4.58
N VAL A 189 -3.66 -14.95 -4.89
CA VAL A 189 -4.68 -14.60 -3.89
C VAL A 189 -5.80 -15.61 -3.92
N PRO A 190 -5.95 -16.44 -2.87
CA PRO A 190 -7.05 -17.39 -2.78
C PRO A 190 -8.35 -16.71 -2.31
N PHE A 191 -9.47 -17.15 -2.86
CA PHE A 191 -10.84 -16.84 -2.49
C PHE A 191 -11.62 -18.16 -2.46
N ASN A 192 -12.49 -18.36 -1.48
CA ASN A 192 -13.20 -19.64 -1.32
C ASN A 192 -14.71 -19.44 -1.29
N ILE A 193 -15.44 -20.29 -2.01
CA ILE A 193 -16.88 -20.51 -1.80
C ILE A 193 -17.04 -21.86 -1.10
N ALA A 194 -17.56 -21.86 0.12
CA ALA A 194 -17.79 -23.07 0.90
C ALA A 194 -18.92 -23.93 0.31
N HIS A 195 -18.85 -25.25 0.53
CA HIS A 195 -19.83 -26.22 0.03
C HIS A 195 -21.20 -26.16 0.73
N ASP A 196 -21.32 -25.49 1.88
CA ASP A 196 -22.58 -25.32 2.61
C ASP A 196 -22.82 -23.85 2.95
N ALA A 197 -23.91 -23.29 2.41
CA ALA A 197 -24.40 -21.97 2.74
C ALA A 197 -25.16 -21.99 4.08
N SER A 198 -24.44 -22.27 5.18
CA SER A 198 -24.94 -22.08 6.54
C SER A 198 -23.80 -21.71 7.49
N ALA A 199 -23.01 -20.67 7.17
CA ALA A 199 -22.10 -20.09 8.16
C ALA A 199 -21.73 -18.63 7.86
N SER A 200 -22.13 -17.77 8.81
CA SER A 200 -21.42 -16.61 9.36
C SER A 200 -20.20 -16.04 8.61
N PHE A 201 -20.32 -14.77 8.27
CA PHE A 201 -19.29 -13.91 7.71
C PHE A 201 -18.19 -13.63 8.75
N THR A 202 -16.93 -13.97 8.45
CA THR A 202 -15.76 -13.47 9.19
C THR A 202 -14.99 -12.54 8.26
N ARG A 203 -15.02 -11.24 8.56
CA ARG A 203 -14.23 -10.23 7.85
C ARG A 203 -12.78 -10.35 8.29
N HIS A 204 -11.92 -10.94 7.47
CA HIS A 204 -10.47 -10.75 7.64
C HIS A 204 -10.10 -9.38 7.06
N LEU A 205 -10.10 -8.37 7.93
CA LEU A 205 -9.32 -7.17 7.66
C LEU A 205 -7.84 -7.58 7.60
N PRO A 206 -7.05 -7.08 6.63
CA PRO A 206 -5.61 -7.25 6.69
C PRO A 206 -5.13 -6.66 8.03
N ARG A 207 -4.30 -7.43 8.76
CA ARG A 207 -3.60 -6.93 9.95
C ARG A 207 -2.67 -5.80 9.50
N THR A 208 -3.16 -4.57 9.53
CA THR A 208 -2.29 -3.39 9.50
C THR A 208 -1.62 -3.35 10.86
N ALA A 209 -0.34 -3.73 10.94
CA ALA A 209 0.46 -3.46 12.11
C ALA A 209 0.61 -1.94 12.24
N ILE A 210 -0.18 -1.33 13.13
CA ILE A 210 -0.01 0.08 13.48
C ILE A 210 1.11 0.13 14.52
N TYR A 211 2.30 0.55 14.08
CA TYR A 211 3.41 0.83 14.99
C TYR A 211 3.14 2.15 15.71
N TYR A 212 2.67 2.09 16.95
CA TYR A 212 2.69 3.24 17.84
C TYR A 212 4.09 3.39 18.44
N ALA A 213 4.81 4.44 18.06
CA ALA A 213 5.93 4.90 18.87
C ALA A 213 5.35 5.45 20.17
N ALA A 214 5.73 4.85 21.31
CA ALA A 214 5.37 5.38 22.62
C ALA A 214 5.87 6.83 22.73
N PRO A 215 5.06 7.78 23.24
CA PRO A 215 5.54 9.14 23.47
C PRO A 215 6.72 9.11 24.46
N PRO A 216 7.73 9.98 24.29
CA PRO A 216 8.87 10.02 25.19
C PRO A 216 8.40 10.39 26.60
N VAL A 217 8.56 9.45 27.53
CA VAL A 217 8.38 9.72 28.96
C VAL A 217 9.56 10.56 29.41
N ASN A 218 9.32 11.87 29.58
CA ASN A 218 10.27 12.75 30.25
C ASN A 218 10.28 12.43 31.74
N ASN A 219 11.22 11.59 32.19
CA ASN A 219 11.67 11.59 33.57
C ASN A 219 13.17 11.28 33.65
N PRO A 220 14.00 12.12 34.30
CA PRO A 220 15.43 11.90 34.35
C PRO A 220 15.79 10.93 35.50
N ALA A 221 16.87 10.19 35.27
CA ALA A 221 17.54 9.26 36.18
C ALA A 221 16.86 7.88 36.34
N HIS A 222 17.33 6.91 35.54
CA HIS A 222 17.76 5.60 36.04
C HIS A 222 18.54 4.85 34.93
N THR A 223 19.74 4.38 35.28
CA THR A 223 20.61 3.51 34.49
C THR A 223 20.18 2.05 34.65
N TYR A 224 19.79 1.35 33.58
CA TYR A 224 19.89 -0.12 33.38
C TYR A 224 19.81 -0.41 31.86
N SER A 225 20.82 -1.05 31.26
CA SER A 225 20.98 -2.50 31.04
C SER A 225 20.00 -3.11 30.02
N THR A 226 20.57 -3.73 28.99
CA THR A 226 19.95 -4.39 27.84
C THR A 226 19.07 -5.58 28.25
N THR A 227 17.79 -5.55 27.88
CA THR A 227 16.92 -6.73 27.72
C THR A 227 15.84 -6.45 26.67
N GLU A 228 15.47 -7.50 25.94
CA GLU A 228 14.58 -7.59 24.77
C GLU A 228 13.24 -6.86 24.90
N PRO A 229 12.61 -6.41 23.78
CA PRO A 229 11.30 -5.79 23.83
C PRO A 229 10.21 -6.80 24.18
N HIS A 230 9.49 -6.55 25.27
CA HIS A 230 8.23 -7.23 25.57
C HIS A 230 7.11 -6.71 24.66
N TYR A 231 6.48 -7.61 23.92
CA TYR A 231 5.24 -7.32 23.18
C TYR A 231 4.04 -7.41 24.14
N VAL A 232 3.19 -6.39 24.14
CA VAL A 232 1.88 -6.43 24.80
C VAL A 232 0.83 -6.56 23.71
N GLU A 233 0.18 -7.72 23.62
CA GLU A 233 -1.05 -7.89 22.85
C GLU A 233 -2.21 -7.32 23.67
N ALA A 234 -2.97 -6.40 23.08
CA ALA A 234 -4.26 -5.96 23.61
C ALA A 234 -5.36 -6.48 22.67
N GLU A 235 -6.26 -7.31 23.20
CA GLU A 235 -7.51 -7.66 22.54
C GLU A 235 -8.49 -6.47 22.67
N VAL A 236 -9.08 -6.06 21.55
CA VAL A 236 -10.16 -5.06 21.51
C VAL A 236 -11.41 -5.76 20.99
N ASP A 237 -12.40 -5.95 21.87
CA ASP A 237 -13.70 -6.48 21.50
C ASP A 237 -14.53 -5.40 20.78
N VAL A 238 -14.89 -5.65 19.53
CA VAL A 238 -15.76 -4.78 18.73
C VAL A 238 -17.16 -5.38 18.69
N THR A 239 -18.14 -4.69 19.27
CA THR A 239 -19.55 -5.10 19.20
C THR A 239 -20.25 -4.34 18.07
N VAL A 240 -20.78 -5.05 17.08
CA VAL A 240 -21.58 -4.47 15.98
C VAL A 240 -23.06 -4.48 16.38
N GLY A 241 -23.66 -3.29 16.51
CA GLY A 241 -25.10 -3.14 16.72
C GLY A 241 -25.83 -2.80 15.42
N THR A 242 -27.02 -3.38 15.23
CA THR A 242 -27.96 -3.02 14.15
C THR A 242 -29.07 -2.16 14.73
N VAL A 243 -29.35 -0.99 14.13
CA VAL A 243 -30.54 -0.18 14.44
C VAL A 243 -31.46 -0.22 13.22
N HIS A 244 -32.72 -0.59 13.43
CA HIS A 244 -33.76 -0.51 12.40
C HIS A 244 -34.39 0.87 12.45
N GLN A 245 -34.32 1.61 11.33
CA GLN A 245 -34.99 2.88 11.16
C GLN A 245 -36.11 2.68 10.11
N TYR A 246 -37.35 2.97 10.50
CA TYR A 246 -38.51 2.88 9.61
C TYR A 246 -38.84 4.31 9.14
N GLU A 247 -38.78 4.57 7.84
CA GLU A 247 -39.36 5.77 7.25
C GLU A 247 -40.77 5.44 6.74
N GLU A 248 -41.77 6.11 7.29
CA GLU A 248 -43.16 6.02 6.87
C GLU A 248 -43.42 7.14 5.85
N ILE A 249 -43.56 6.78 4.56
CA ILE A 249 -43.95 7.72 3.51
C ILE A 249 -45.48 7.66 3.39
N ASN A 250 -46.16 8.69 3.87
CA ASN A 250 -47.59 8.87 3.68
C ASN A 250 -47.87 9.31 2.25
N ASP A 251 -48.25 8.37 1.39
CA ASP A 251 -48.88 8.66 0.10
C ASP A 251 -50.34 8.19 0.14
N THR A 252 -51.25 9.15 0.08
CA THR A 252 -52.70 8.91 0.05
C THR A 252 -53.14 8.52 -1.35
N ASP A 253 -52.80 7.32 -1.78
CA ASP A 253 -53.65 6.39 -2.55
C ASP A 253 -52.78 5.24 -3.11
N LYS A 254 -53.08 4.02 -2.62
CA LYS A 254 -52.67 2.69 -3.12
C LYS A 254 -51.23 2.23 -2.84
N ASP A 255 -51.19 1.04 -2.22
CA ASP A 255 -50.08 0.12 -2.01
C ASP A 255 -48.88 0.62 -1.17
N VAL A 256 -48.90 0.28 0.12
CA VAL A 256 -47.78 0.47 1.06
C VAL A 256 -46.64 -0.49 0.69
N HIS A 257 -45.55 0.05 0.16
CA HIS A 257 -44.28 -0.67 0.02
C HIS A 257 -43.36 -0.31 1.20
N ILE A 258 -43.12 -1.29 2.09
CA ILE A 258 -42.12 -1.17 3.16
C ILE A 258 -40.74 -1.41 2.53
N TYR A 259 -39.88 -0.39 2.53
CA TYR A 259 -38.48 -0.52 2.13
C TYR A 259 -37.62 -0.67 3.38
N GLU A 260 -37.03 -1.85 3.56
CA GLU A 260 -36.01 -2.07 4.60
C GLU A 260 -34.66 -1.58 4.05
N THR A 261 -34.13 -0.48 4.61
CA THR A 261 -32.76 -0.04 4.34
C THR A 261 -31.91 -0.26 5.58
N SER A 262 -30.94 -1.17 5.50
CA SER A 262 -29.96 -1.41 6.56
C SER A 262 -28.76 -0.51 6.37
N HIS A 263 -28.57 0.45 7.27
CA HIS A 263 -27.35 1.26 7.36
C HIS A 263 -26.51 0.75 8.53
N GLN A 264 -25.29 0.31 8.25
CA GLN A 264 -24.29 0.00 9.28
C GLN A 264 -23.44 1.25 9.52
N TYR A 265 -23.35 1.68 10.77
CA TYR A 265 -22.40 2.70 11.20
C TYR A 265 -21.41 2.09 12.18
N ILE A 266 -20.17 2.58 12.13
CA ILE A 266 -19.10 2.26 13.10
C ILE A 266 -18.96 3.48 14.00
N GLU A 267 -19.34 3.35 15.27
CA GLU A 267 -19.06 4.34 16.29
C GLU A 267 -17.75 3.93 16.98
N LEU A 268 -16.73 4.79 16.89
CA LEU A 268 -15.44 4.58 17.54
C LEU A 268 -15.49 5.28 18.89
N ASN A 269 -15.39 4.52 19.99
CA ASN A 269 -15.08 5.05 21.33
C ASN A 269 -13.59 4.92 21.61
#